data_AF-A0A7C6QUN7-F1
#
_entry.id   AF-A0A7C6QUN7-F1
#
_cell.length_a   1.000
_cell.length_b   1.000
_cell.length_c   1.000
_cell.angle_alpha   90.00
_cell.angle_beta   90.00
_cell.angle_gamma   90.00
#
_symmetry.space_group_name_H-M   'P 1'
#
loop_
_entity.id
_entity.type
_entity.pdbx_description
1 polymer ?
#
loop_
_entity_poly.entity_id
_entity_poly.type
_entity_poly.pdbx_seq_one_letter_code
_entity_poly.pdbx_strand_id
1 'polypeptide(L)'
;MVYSSILMKKYNKCGEKTKLLFDNLIEQSSKYCSSHSSVNMKEYHYRLQKEYPNAKGRKTQNFCVYTLTPFRNGVTIHLRTDGKSVSSKVLNLDVISECSYLTGKEWVKFGVKSEEDLDETIKLIEKIYKSKE
;
A
#
# COMPACT_ATOMS: atom_id res chain seq x y z
N MET A 1 11.44 11.90 0.77
CA MET A 1 10.56 11.02 1.56
C MET A 1 11.19 10.79 2.92
N VAL A 2 10.45 10.89 4.03
CA VAL A 2 11.01 10.67 5.38
C VAL A 2 10.47 9.36 5.93
N TYR A 3 11.37 8.45 6.32
CA TYR A 3 11.02 7.18 6.96
C TYR A 3 11.27 7.23 8.46
N SER A 4 10.41 6.55 9.22
CA SER A 4 10.66 6.28 10.63
C SER A 4 11.97 5.49 10.80
N SER A 5 12.60 5.61 11.97
CA SER A 5 13.88 4.93 12.25
C SER A 5 13.78 3.41 12.08
N ILE A 6 12.62 2.83 12.38
CA ILE A 6 12.33 1.40 12.21
C ILE A 6 12.21 1.02 10.72
N LEU A 7 11.47 1.81 9.93
CA LEU A 7 11.32 1.57 8.50
C LEU A 7 12.65 1.73 7.78
N MET A 8 13.43 2.76 8.14
CA MET A 8 14.76 3.02 7.59
C MET A 8 15.72 1.85 7.83
N LYS A 9 15.71 1.25 9.03
CA LYS A 9 16.50 0.05 9.33
C LYS A 9 16.15 -1.14 8.43
N LYS A 10 14.88 -1.31 8.03
CA LYS A 10 14.47 -2.36 7.09
C LYS A 10 14.80 -2.00 5.65
N TYR A 11 14.58 -0.76 5.25
CA TYR A 11 14.96 -0.24 3.95
C TYR A 11 16.44 -0.49 3.67
N ASN A 12 17.31 -0.22 4.65
CA ASN A 12 18.75 -0.46 4.53
C ASN A 12 19.14 -1.94 4.38
N LYS A 13 18.28 -2.87 4.81
CA LYS A 13 18.48 -4.33 4.63
C LYS A 13 18.00 -4.84 3.27
N CYS A 14 17.29 -4.03 2.49
CA CYS A 14 16.81 -4.41 1.17
C CYS A 14 17.89 -4.18 0.11
N GLY A 15 17.90 -5.01 -0.93
CA GLY A 15 18.68 -4.74 -2.14
C GLY A 15 18.14 -3.52 -2.91
N GLU A 16 18.95 -2.95 -3.79
CA GLU A 16 18.62 -1.74 -4.57
C GLU A 16 17.32 -1.88 -5.35
N LYS A 17 17.09 -3.04 -5.98
CA LYS A 17 15.84 -3.32 -6.71
C LYS A 17 14.60 -3.17 -5.82
N THR A 18 14.61 -3.75 -4.62
CA THR A 18 13.45 -3.68 -3.71
C THR A 18 13.25 -2.27 -3.17
N LYS A 19 14.35 -1.53 -2.93
CA LYS A 19 14.29 -0.11 -2.55
C LYS A 19 13.62 0.72 -3.65
N LEU A 20 14.07 0.57 -4.90
CA LEU A 20 13.53 1.28 -6.05
C LEU A 20 12.03 0.96 -6.25
N LEU A 21 11.64 -0.31 -6.15
CA LEU A 21 10.23 -0.70 -6.21
C LEU A 21 9.39 -0.02 -5.12
N PHE A 22 9.90 0.01 -3.90
CA PHE A 22 9.20 0.63 -2.78
C PHE A 22 9.04 2.14 -2.95
N ASP A 23 10.09 2.82 -3.42
CA ASP A 23 10.08 4.25 -3.65
C ASP A 23 9.10 4.62 -4.77
N ASN A 24 9.16 3.90 -5.89
CA ASN A 24 8.25 4.08 -7.02
C ASN A 24 6.79 3.81 -6.64
N LEU A 25 6.53 2.76 -5.86
CA LEU A 25 5.19 2.45 -5.37
C LEU A 25 4.61 3.63 -4.58
N ILE A 26 5.38 4.20 -3.66
CA ILE A 26 4.93 5.31 -2.83
C ILE A 26 4.73 6.56 -3.68
N GLU A 27 5.71 6.92 -4.51
CA GLU A 27 5.67 8.11 -5.35
C GLU A 27 4.44 8.08 -6.27
N GLN A 28 4.27 7.03 -7.07
CA GLN A 28 3.20 6.94 -8.05
C GLN A 28 1.82 6.81 -7.42
N SER A 29 1.72 6.23 -6.22
CA SER A 29 0.44 6.07 -5.52
C SER A 29 0.07 7.28 -4.66
N SER A 30 1.04 8.13 -4.27
CA SER A 30 0.82 9.31 -3.44
C SER A 30 -0.14 10.32 -4.07
N LYS A 31 -0.23 10.36 -5.41
CA LYS A 31 -1.18 11.22 -6.14
C LYS A 31 -2.66 10.93 -5.82
N TYR A 32 -2.97 9.76 -5.25
CA TYR A 32 -4.32 9.37 -4.83
C TYR A 32 -4.59 9.59 -3.34
N CYS A 33 -3.62 10.12 -2.58
CA CYS A 33 -3.71 10.33 -1.15
C CYS A 33 -3.93 11.81 -0.80
N SER A 34 -4.60 12.07 0.32
CA SER A 34 -4.60 13.41 0.93
C SER A 34 -3.54 13.53 2.03
N SER A 35 -3.00 12.41 2.51
CA SER A 35 -1.93 12.37 3.49
C SER A 35 -1.14 11.05 3.38
N HIS A 36 0.14 11.07 3.72
CA HIS A 36 0.98 9.88 3.77
C HIS A 36 1.96 9.94 4.94
N SER A 37 2.21 8.79 5.59
CA SER A 37 3.15 8.73 6.71
C SER A 37 3.80 7.35 6.87
N SER A 38 5.05 7.35 7.30
CA SER A 38 5.65 6.18 7.93
C SER A 38 5.30 6.20 9.42
N VAL A 39 4.51 5.25 9.89
CA VAL A 39 4.12 5.23 11.30
C VAL A 39 5.21 4.52 12.12
N ASN A 40 5.63 5.15 13.22
CA ASN A 40 6.60 4.57 14.15
C ASN A 40 5.90 3.60 15.13
N MET A 41 5.19 2.61 14.59
CA MET A 41 4.62 1.51 15.37
C MET A 41 5.51 0.26 15.21
N LYS A 42 5.26 -0.79 16.01
CA LYS A 42 6.00 -2.08 15.92
C LYS A 42 6.01 -2.70 14.51
N GLU A 43 5.18 -2.19 13.60
CA GLU A 43 5.03 -2.68 12.26
C GLU A 43 5.57 -1.70 11.21
N TYR A 44 6.34 -2.26 10.29
CA TYR A 44 7.30 -1.61 9.38
C TYR A 44 6.63 -1.04 8.14
N HIS A 45 5.58 -0.24 8.33
CA HIS A 45 4.64 0.12 7.27
C HIS A 45 4.81 1.57 6.81
N TYR A 46 4.65 1.78 5.51
CA TYR A 46 4.35 3.08 4.93
C TYR A 46 2.88 3.13 4.55
N ARG A 47 2.15 4.15 4.99
CA ARG A 47 0.70 4.23 4.86
C ARG A 47 0.31 5.43 4.01
N LEU A 48 -0.51 5.20 3.00
CA LEU A 48 -1.22 6.24 2.27
C LEU A 48 -2.64 6.33 2.79
N GLN A 49 -3.07 7.56 3.04
CA GLN A 49 -4.33 7.88 3.66
C GLN A 49 -5.11 8.85 2.80
N LYS A 50 -6.44 8.71 2.83
CA LYS A 50 -7.36 9.63 2.18
C LYS A 50 -8.55 9.88 3.08
N GLU A 51 -9.30 10.93 2.78
CA GLU A 51 -10.55 11.21 3.46
C GLU A 51 -11.67 10.31 2.97
N TYR A 52 -12.45 9.81 3.93
CA TYR A 52 -13.70 9.08 3.76
C TYR A 52 -14.79 9.87 4.48
N PRO A 53 -15.48 10.81 3.78
CA PRO A 53 -16.43 11.73 4.41
C PRO A 53 -17.57 11.03 5.15
N ASN A 54 -17.99 9.87 4.63
CA ASN A 54 -19.10 9.07 5.16
C ASN A 54 -18.65 8.00 6.18
N ALA A 55 -17.40 8.03 6.63
CA ALA A 55 -16.92 7.08 7.63
C ALA A 55 -17.53 7.37 9.01
N LYS A 56 -18.03 6.33 9.69
CA LYS A 56 -18.59 6.43 11.06
C LYS A 56 -17.54 6.72 12.16
N GLY A 57 -16.27 6.92 11.81
CA GLY A 57 -15.15 7.09 12.74
C GLY A 57 -14.17 8.16 12.26
N ARG A 58 -12.86 7.90 12.36
CA ARG A 58 -11.86 8.80 11.77
C ARG A 58 -12.12 8.98 10.28
N LYS A 59 -12.23 10.24 9.82
CA LYS A 59 -12.46 10.57 8.39
C LYS A 59 -11.26 10.17 7.54
N THR A 60 -10.05 10.48 8.00
CA THR A 60 -8.82 10.06 7.35
C THR A 60 -8.50 8.62 7.69
N GLN A 61 -8.50 7.74 6.68
CA GLN A 61 -8.24 6.31 6.84
C GLN A 61 -7.21 5.84 5.83
N ASN A 62 -6.54 4.73 6.14
CA ASN A 62 -5.61 4.10 5.20
C ASN A 62 -6.37 3.58 3.98
N PHE A 63 -5.80 3.75 2.79
CA PHE A 63 -6.28 3.07 1.59
C PHE A 63 -5.21 2.16 0.97
N CYS A 64 -3.92 2.45 1.22
CA CYS A 64 -2.82 1.60 0.79
C CYS A 64 -1.75 1.52 1.88
N VAL A 65 -1.24 0.33 2.15
CA VAL A 65 -0.20 0.07 3.15
C VAL A 65 0.91 -0.78 2.54
N TYR A 66 2.13 -0.23 2.49
CA TYR A 66 3.32 -0.91 1.99
C TYR A 66 4.17 -1.45 3.12
N THR A 67 4.66 -2.66 2.96
CA THR A 67 5.52 -3.35 3.94
C THR A 67 6.76 -3.90 3.25
N LEU A 68 7.93 -3.40 3.62
CA LEU A 68 9.18 -3.99 3.13
C LEU A 68 9.38 -5.40 3.69
N THR A 69 9.72 -6.32 2.81
CA THR A 69 10.04 -7.72 3.14
C THR A 69 11.46 -8.07 2.67
N PRO A 70 12.51 -7.67 3.41
CA PRO A 70 13.90 -7.89 3.00
C PRO A 70 14.19 -9.36 2.65
N PHE A 71 13.74 -10.30 3.48
CA PHE A 71 13.96 -11.75 3.26
C PHE A 71 13.23 -12.33 2.05
N ARG A 72 12.23 -11.63 1.52
CA ARG A 72 11.45 -12.06 0.34
C ARG A 72 11.73 -11.20 -0.89
N ASN A 73 12.71 -10.29 -0.80
CA ASN A 73 13.13 -9.36 -1.86
C ASN A 73 11.96 -8.62 -2.53
N GLY A 74 11.01 -8.13 -1.73
CA GLY A 74 9.83 -7.45 -2.27
C GLY A 74 9.08 -6.60 -1.26
N VAL A 75 7.94 -6.09 -1.71
CA VAL A 75 7.02 -5.26 -0.94
C VAL A 75 5.68 -5.97 -0.83
N THR A 76 5.18 -6.15 0.38
CA THR A 76 3.78 -6.58 0.58
C THR A 76 2.89 -5.36 0.61
N ILE A 77 1.80 -5.42 -0.14
CA ILE A 77 0.82 -4.34 -0.25
C ILE A 77 -0.49 -4.82 0.34
N HIS A 78 -1.11 -3.97 1.15
CA HIS A 78 -2.52 -4.08 1.49
C HIS A 78 -3.24 -2.92 0.84
N LEU A 79 -4.15 -3.23 -0.08
CA LEU A 79 -4.93 -2.25 -0.83
C LEU A 79 -6.40 -2.40 -0.43
N ARG A 80 -6.99 -1.30 0.02
CA ARG A 80 -8.41 -1.24 0.30
C ARG A 80 -9.18 -1.17 -1.01
N THR A 81 -10.30 -1.86 -1.07
CA THR A 81 -11.10 -1.99 -2.31
C THR A 81 -12.39 -1.18 -2.28
N ASP A 82 -12.88 -0.81 -1.10
CA ASP A 82 -14.13 -0.04 -0.92
C ASP A 82 -15.33 -0.62 -1.70
N GLY A 83 -15.51 -1.95 -1.67
CA GLY A 83 -16.60 -2.64 -2.39
C GLY A 83 -16.37 -2.82 -3.87
N LYS A 84 -15.24 -2.33 -4.43
CA LYS A 84 -14.93 -2.53 -5.84
C LYS A 84 -14.34 -3.91 -6.07
N SER A 85 -14.94 -4.66 -7.00
CA SER A 85 -14.36 -5.93 -7.45
C SER A 85 -13.03 -5.67 -8.16
N VAL A 86 -11.98 -6.34 -7.68
CA VAL A 86 -10.63 -6.28 -8.22
C VAL A 86 -10.17 -7.68 -8.61
N SER A 87 -9.45 -7.74 -9.72
CA SER A 87 -8.87 -8.95 -10.27
C SER A 87 -7.60 -8.57 -11.00
N SER A 88 -6.59 -9.43 -10.95
CA SER A 88 -5.36 -9.24 -11.71
C SER A 88 -4.96 -10.56 -12.37
N LYS A 89 -4.35 -10.47 -13.55
CA LYS A 89 -3.70 -11.62 -14.21
C LYS A 89 -2.22 -11.76 -13.84
N VAL A 90 -1.63 -10.72 -13.26
CA VAL A 90 -0.22 -10.64 -12.88
C VAL A 90 -0.07 -10.86 -11.37
N LEU A 91 -0.86 -10.15 -10.57
CA LEU A 91 -0.79 -10.21 -9.12
C LEU A 91 -1.70 -11.31 -8.56
N ASN A 92 -1.16 -12.11 -7.64
CA ASN A 92 -1.98 -13.01 -6.84
C ASN A 92 -2.62 -12.25 -5.67
N LEU A 93 -3.93 -12.03 -5.74
CA LEU A 93 -4.68 -11.21 -4.78
C LEU A 93 -5.32 -12.08 -3.69
N ASP A 94 -4.89 -11.92 -2.45
CA ASP A 94 -5.49 -12.53 -1.27
C ASP A 94 -6.54 -11.57 -0.67
N VAL A 95 -7.81 -11.96 -0.65
CA VAL A 95 -8.87 -11.17 0.01
C VAL A 95 -8.73 -11.26 1.52
N ILE A 96 -8.73 -10.12 2.19
CA ILE A 96 -8.66 -10.00 3.65
C ILE A 96 -9.97 -9.43 4.16
N SER A 97 -10.69 -10.28 4.91
CA SER A 97 -11.92 -9.92 5.62
C SER A 97 -11.64 -9.19 6.93
N GLU A 98 -10.54 -9.53 7.63
CA GLU A 98 -10.20 -8.95 8.93
C GLU A 98 -8.69 -8.74 9.09
N CYS A 99 -8.28 -7.52 9.47
CA CYS A 99 -6.91 -7.23 9.85
C CYS A 99 -6.88 -6.09 10.87
N SER A 100 -6.31 -6.35 12.04
CA SER A 100 -6.41 -5.48 13.24
C SER A 100 -5.84 -4.07 13.07
N TYR A 101 -4.90 -3.86 12.13
CA TYR A 101 -4.31 -2.55 11.83
C TYR A 101 -4.86 -1.90 10.54
N LEU A 102 -5.70 -2.62 9.79
CA LEU A 102 -6.37 -2.10 8.60
C LEU A 102 -7.79 -1.67 8.99
N THR A 103 -8.03 -0.37 8.95
CA THR A 103 -9.36 0.19 9.24
C THR A 103 -10.18 0.28 7.96
N GLY A 104 -11.46 -0.10 8.02
CA GLY A 104 -12.35 -0.13 6.85
C GLY A 104 -12.73 -1.54 6.43
N LYS A 105 -13.59 -1.64 5.41
CA LYS A 105 -14.10 -2.91 4.90
C LYS A 105 -13.34 -3.29 3.62
N GLU A 106 -13.09 -4.58 3.47
CA GLU A 106 -12.61 -5.23 2.23
C GLU A 106 -11.23 -4.77 1.74
N TRP A 107 -10.24 -5.61 2.04
CA TRP A 107 -8.86 -5.41 1.63
C TRP A 107 -8.43 -6.56 0.72
N VAL A 108 -7.49 -6.27 -0.17
CA VAL A 108 -6.70 -7.29 -0.85
C VAL A 108 -5.24 -7.13 -0.48
N LYS A 109 -4.54 -8.26 -0.41
CA LYS A 109 -3.11 -8.33 -0.14
C LYS A 109 -2.40 -9.05 -1.26
N PHE A 110 -1.25 -8.52 -1.63
CA PHE A 110 -0.40 -9.11 -2.67
C PHE A 110 1.06 -8.67 -2.48
N GLY A 111 1.97 -9.30 -3.20
CA GLY A 111 3.40 -8.99 -3.18
C GLY A 111 3.86 -8.37 -4.50
N VAL A 112 4.81 -7.44 -4.41
CA VAL A 112 5.48 -6.79 -5.55
C VAL A 112 6.97 -7.10 -5.49
N LYS A 113 7.49 -7.71 -6.55
CA LYS A 113 8.90 -8.14 -6.68
C LYS A 113 9.51 -7.76 -8.04
N SER A 114 8.69 -7.34 -8.99
CA SER A 114 9.09 -6.95 -10.34
C SER A 114 8.51 -5.59 -10.74
N GLU A 115 8.99 -5.07 -11.86
CA GLU A 115 8.43 -3.87 -12.49
C GLU A 115 7.04 -4.13 -13.08
N GLU A 116 6.79 -5.33 -13.60
CA GLU A 116 5.45 -5.75 -14.05
C GLU A 116 4.43 -5.75 -12.90
N ASP A 117 4.83 -6.25 -11.73
CA ASP A 117 4.02 -6.20 -10.51
C ASP A 117 3.73 -4.76 -10.09
N LEU A 118 4.72 -3.86 -10.22
CA LEU A 118 4.59 -2.43 -9.93
C LEU A 118 3.55 -1.81 -10.86
N ASP A 119 3.68 -1.99 -12.18
CA ASP A 119 2.76 -1.44 -13.16
C ASP A 119 1.31 -1.89 -12.93
N GLU A 120 1.13 -3.19 -12.68
CA GLU A 120 -0.19 -3.74 -12.37
C GLU A 120 -0.73 -3.20 -11.04
N THR A 121 0.12 -3.04 -10.04
CA THR A 121 -0.27 -2.43 -8.75
C THR A 121 -0.82 -1.02 -8.97
N ILE A 122 -0.09 -0.20 -9.75
CA ILE A 122 -0.52 1.17 -10.03
C ILE A 122 -1.84 1.15 -10.79
N LYS A 123 -2.00 0.31 -11.82
CA LYS A 123 -3.28 0.14 -12.55
C LYS A 123 -4.44 -0.22 -11.61
N LEU A 124 -4.24 -1.11 -10.63
CA LEU A 124 -5.26 -1.45 -9.64
C LEU A 124 -5.62 -0.24 -8.77
N ILE A 125 -4.63 0.47 -8.24
CA ILE A 125 -4.86 1.68 -7.44
C ILE A 125 -5.61 2.74 -8.27
N GLU A 126 -5.21 2.96 -9.52
CA GLU A 126 -5.91 3.86 -10.44
C GLU A 126 -7.37 3.40 -10.62
N LYS A 127 -7.62 2.12 -10.91
CA LYS A 127 -8.99 1.61 -11.11
C LYS A 127 -9.89 1.82 -9.87
N ILE A 128 -9.32 1.73 -8.68
CA ILE A 128 -10.07 1.90 -7.43
C ILE A 128 -10.26 3.39 -7.09
N TYR A 129 -9.25 4.24 -7.29
CA TYR A 129 -9.24 5.60 -6.72
C TYR A 129 -9.18 6.73 -7.72
N LYS A 130 -9.01 6.45 -9.02
CA LYS A 130 -9.21 7.42 -10.08
C LYS A 130 -10.71 7.61 -10.25
N SER A 131 -11.25 8.61 -9.59
CA SER A 131 -12.62 9.08 -9.83
C SER A 131 -12.66 9.72 -11.23
N LYS A 132 -13.64 9.33 -12.06
CA LYS A 132 -14.24 10.29 -12.99
C LYS A 132 -14.90 11.35 -12.12
N GLU A 133 -14.54 12.61 -12.34
CA GLU A 133 -15.31 13.75 -11.85
C GLU A 133 -16.79 13.61 -12.23
#